data_AF-A0A2W5B1V0-F1
#
_entry.id   AF-A0A2W5B1V0-F1
#
_cell.length_a   1.000
_cell.length_b   1.000
_cell.length_c   1.000
_cell.angle_alpha   90.00
_cell.angle_beta   90.00
_cell.angle_gamma   90.00
#
_symmetry.space_group_name_H-M   'P 1'
#
loop_
_entity.id
_entity.type
_entity.pdbx_description
1 polymer ?
#
loop_
_entity_poly.entity_id
_entity_poly.type
_entity_poly.pdbx_seq_one_letter_code
_entity_poly.pdbx_strand_id
1 'polypeptide(L)'
;MSGEASTSAGDTRLTRRSGFSRLIRRPELASLLGAVVIFALFMAVAPAFRSLEAFSTVLYASSTLGIVALAVGLLMIGNEFDLSSGVAVTSAALVATMLNYNFHLNSWVGVVLSLITALAIGALNGVLVTRTKIDSFL
;
A
#
# COMPACT_ATOMS: atom_id res chain seq x y z
N MET A 1 -55.94 -35.14 -10.44
CA MET A 1 -55.70 -36.30 -9.56
C MET A 1 -54.31 -36.86 -9.87
N SER A 2 -53.46 -36.90 -8.84
CA SER A 2 -52.40 -37.88 -8.53
C SER A 2 -51.31 -38.19 -9.57
N GLY A 3 -50.01 -38.09 -9.29
CA GLY A 3 -49.33 -37.80 -8.02
C GLY A 3 -47.81 -37.71 -8.15
N GLU A 4 -47.21 -37.10 -7.12
CA GLU A 4 -45.84 -37.26 -6.59
C GLU A 4 -45.41 -38.75 -6.55
N ALA A 5 -44.15 -39.17 -6.47
CA ALA A 5 -42.81 -38.56 -6.43
C ALA A 5 -41.79 -39.70 -6.60
N SER A 6 -40.56 -39.39 -6.96
CA SER A 6 -39.41 -40.17 -6.45
C SER A 6 -38.26 -39.22 -6.13
N THR A 7 -38.16 -38.94 -4.83
CA THR A 7 -37.09 -38.27 -4.10
C THR A 7 -35.73 -38.91 -4.39
N SER A 8 -34.81 -38.15 -5.00
CA SER A 8 -33.37 -38.43 -4.88
C SER A 8 -32.84 -37.58 -3.73
N ALA A 9 -32.89 -38.18 -2.53
CA ALA A 9 -32.13 -37.73 -1.38
C ALA A 9 -30.63 -37.87 -1.69
N GLY A 10 -29.95 -36.74 -1.79
CA GLY A 10 -28.50 -36.67 -2.00
C GLY A 10 -27.91 -35.35 -1.50
N ASP A 11 -28.56 -34.75 -0.51
CA ASP A 11 -28.18 -33.50 0.13
C ASP A 11 -27.12 -33.75 1.21
N THR A 12 -25.93 -34.20 0.82
CA THR A 12 -24.74 -34.32 1.70
C THR A 12 -23.44 -34.26 0.91
N ARG A 13 -23.28 -33.24 0.06
CA ARG A 13 -21.94 -32.80 -0.40
C ARG A 13 -21.74 -31.32 -0.17
N LEU A 14 -22.16 -30.85 1.01
CA LEU A 14 -21.50 -29.75 1.71
C LEU A 14 -20.08 -30.21 2.01
N THR A 15 -19.28 -30.25 0.93
CA THR A 15 -17.85 -30.40 0.94
C THR A 15 -17.40 -29.33 1.90
N ARG A 16 -16.88 -29.78 3.05
CA ARG A 16 -16.22 -28.98 4.06
C ARG A 16 -15.12 -28.19 3.34
N ARG A 17 -15.49 -27.08 2.68
CA ARG A 17 -14.57 -26.18 1.99
C ARG A 17 -13.71 -25.66 3.12
N SER A 18 -12.53 -26.25 3.23
CA SER A 18 -11.61 -25.99 4.33
C SER A 18 -11.47 -24.48 4.46
N GLY A 19 -11.52 -23.95 5.68
CA GLY A 19 -11.27 -22.53 5.93
C GLY A 19 -9.97 -22.06 5.26
N PHE A 20 -9.03 -22.98 5.07
CA PHE A 20 -7.79 -22.83 4.31
C PHE A 20 -7.98 -22.43 2.83
N SER A 21 -8.94 -23.02 2.11
CA SER A 21 -9.25 -22.65 0.72
C SER A 21 -9.91 -21.27 0.63
N ARG A 22 -10.66 -20.86 1.64
CA ARG A 22 -11.27 -19.53 1.73
C ARG A 22 -10.25 -18.45 2.12
N LEU A 23 -9.25 -18.83 2.92
CA LEU A 23 -8.13 -17.98 3.32
C LEU A 23 -7.21 -17.68 2.13
N ILE A 24 -6.77 -18.70 1.39
CA ILE A 24 -5.92 -18.54 0.18
C ILE A 24 -6.59 -17.71 -0.93
N ARG A 25 -7.92 -17.64 -0.96
CA ARG A 25 -8.67 -16.83 -1.93
C ARG A 25 -8.70 -15.33 -1.64
N ARG A 26 -8.10 -14.85 -0.55
CA ARG A 26 -7.98 -13.42 -0.30
C ARG A 26 -6.80 -12.85 -1.10
N PRO A 27 -7.00 -11.81 -1.93
CA PRO A 27 -5.92 -11.21 -2.73
C PRO A 27 -4.78 -10.67 -1.85
N GLU A 28 -5.09 -10.21 -0.64
CA GLU A 28 -4.12 -9.79 0.39
C GLU A 28 -3.11 -10.89 0.76
N LEU A 29 -3.55 -12.16 0.75
CA LEU A 29 -2.68 -13.29 1.08
C LEU A 29 -1.85 -13.76 -0.11
N ALA A 30 -2.27 -13.43 -1.33
CA ALA A 30 -1.49 -13.71 -2.53
C ALA A 30 -0.20 -12.87 -2.58
N SER A 31 -0.28 -11.57 -2.25
CA SER A 31 0.90 -10.70 -2.20
C SER A 31 1.87 -11.10 -1.08
N LEU A 32 1.34 -11.43 0.10
CA LEU A 32 2.15 -11.92 1.22
C LEU A 32 2.84 -13.25 0.88
N LEU A 33 2.10 -14.21 0.32
CA LEU A 33 2.65 -15.50 -0.08
C LEU A 33 3.71 -15.34 -1.17
N GLY A 34 3.46 -14.47 -2.16
CA GLY A 34 4.43 -14.14 -3.19
C GLY A 34 5.73 -13.56 -2.61
N ALA A 35 5.62 -12.62 -1.67
CA ALA A 35 6.78 -12.04 -0.99
C ALA A 35 7.58 -13.11 -0.22
N VAL A 36 6.90 -14.00 0.53
CA VAL A 36 7.55 -15.09 1.27
C VAL A 36 8.25 -16.07 0.34
N VAL A 37 7.61 -16.46 -0.77
CA VAL A 37 8.18 -17.41 -1.74
C VAL A 37 9.41 -16.80 -2.43
N ILE A 38 9.33 -15.55 -2.89
CA ILE A 38 10.46 -14.85 -3.51
C ILE A 38 11.59 -14.68 -2.50
N PHE A 39 11.27 -14.28 -1.26
CA PHE A 39 12.25 -14.15 -0.20
C PHE A 39 12.98 -15.47 0.09
N ALA A 40 12.25 -16.58 0.26
CA ALA A 40 12.81 -17.90 0.50
C ALA A 40 13.68 -18.39 -0.67
N LEU A 41 13.24 -18.13 -1.91
CA LEU A 41 14.00 -18.45 -3.12
C LEU A 41 15.35 -17.74 -3.13
N PHE A 42 15.38 -16.40 -2.94
CA PHE A 42 16.63 -15.64 -2.94
C PHE A 42 17.50 -15.95 -1.71
N MET A 43 16.88 -16.23 -0.57
CA MET A 43 17.58 -16.70 0.62
C MET A 43 18.28 -18.06 0.38
N ALA A 44 17.70 -18.95 -0.42
CA ALA A 44 18.30 -20.25 -0.74
C ALA A 44 19.37 -20.15 -1.85
N VAL A 45 19.09 -19.42 -2.92
CA VAL A 45 19.88 -19.47 -4.16
C VAL A 45 20.96 -18.38 -4.22
N ALA A 46 20.78 -17.22 -3.58
CA ALA A 46 21.67 -16.07 -3.71
C ALA A 46 22.42 -15.76 -2.40
N PRO A 47 23.72 -16.12 -2.28
CA PRO A 47 24.52 -15.80 -1.08
C PRO A 47 24.56 -14.31 -0.74
N ALA A 48 24.63 -13.43 -1.75
CA ALA A 48 24.62 -11.98 -1.56
C ALA A 48 23.35 -11.47 -0.84
N PHE A 49 22.21 -12.14 -1.03
CA PHE A 49 20.93 -11.77 -0.39
C PHE A 49 20.94 -11.98 1.12
N ARG A 50 21.88 -12.76 1.67
CA ARG A 50 22.02 -13.00 3.11
C ARG A 50 22.76 -11.89 3.84
N SER A 51 23.33 -10.93 3.10
CA SER A 51 24.09 -9.82 3.68
C SER A 51 23.15 -8.76 4.28
N LEU A 52 23.58 -8.14 5.38
CA LEU A 52 22.82 -7.05 6.01
C LEU A 52 22.66 -5.84 5.08
N GLU A 53 23.62 -5.62 4.18
CA GLU A 53 23.57 -4.58 3.17
C GLU A 53 22.44 -4.81 2.16
N ALA A 54 22.31 -6.03 1.62
CA ALA A 54 21.22 -6.39 0.73
C ALA A 54 19.84 -6.19 1.40
N PHE A 55 19.71 -6.60 2.67
CA PHE A 55 18.51 -6.32 3.45
C PHE A 55 18.26 -4.81 3.59
N SER A 56 19.28 -4.03 3.92
CA SER A 56 19.18 -2.58 4.10
C SER A 56 18.73 -1.88 2.82
N THR A 57 19.27 -2.28 1.65
CA THR A 57 18.84 -1.76 0.35
C THR A 57 17.38 -2.07 0.06
N VAL A 58 16.94 -3.32 0.30
CA VAL A 58 15.54 -3.72 0.10
C VAL A 58 14.61 -2.96 1.05
N LEU A 59 14.95 -2.87 2.33
CA LEU A 59 14.15 -2.14 3.32
C LEU A 59 14.09 -0.65 2.99
N TYR A 60 15.18 -0.05 2.56
CA TYR A 60 15.24 1.35 2.16
C TYR A 60 14.31 1.63 0.97
N ALA A 61 14.39 0.83 -0.09
CA ALA A 61 13.49 0.96 -1.24
C ALA A 61 12.02 0.69 -0.86
N SER A 62 11.78 -0.34 -0.03
CA SER A 62 10.44 -0.72 0.43
C SER A 62 9.82 0.35 1.32
N SER A 63 10.59 1.08 2.12
CA SER A 63 10.10 2.17 2.96
C SER A 63 9.47 3.28 2.10
N THR A 64 10.16 3.69 1.03
CA THR A 64 9.65 4.74 0.13
C THR A 64 8.36 4.30 -0.57
N LEU A 65 8.34 3.09 -1.12
CA LEU A 65 7.14 2.54 -1.78
C LEU A 65 5.99 2.30 -0.79
N GLY A 66 6.31 1.82 0.42
CA GLY A 66 5.34 1.53 1.47
C GLY A 66 4.65 2.78 2.00
N ILE A 67 5.38 3.88 2.21
CA ILE A 67 4.79 5.17 2.61
C ILE A 67 3.76 5.64 1.58
N VAL A 68 4.11 5.60 0.29
CA VAL A 68 3.19 5.98 -0.80
C VAL A 68 2.00 5.03 -0.87
N ALA A 69 2.23 3.72 -0.79
CA ALA A 69 1.17 2.72 -0.85
C ALA A 69 0.17 2.83 0.30
N LEU A 70 0.61 3.21 1.50
CA LEU A 70 -0.28 3.46 2.64
C LEU A 70 -1.15 4.70 2.41
N ALA A 71 -0.57 5.81 1.93
CA ALA A 71 -1.33 7.02 1.63
C ALA A 71 -2.42 6.76 0.58
N VAL A 72 -2.05 6.14 -0.54
CA VAL A 72 -2.99 5.77 -1.61
C VAL A 72 -3.99 4.72 -1.13
N GLY A 73 -3.56 3.75 -0.33
CA GLY A 73 -4.42 2.68 0.19
C GLY A 73 -5.55 3.19 1.08
N LEU A 74 -5.28 4.19 1.93
CA LEU A 74 -6.31 4.83 2.75
C LEU A 74 -7.40 5.50 1.90
N LEU A 75 -7.01 6.13 0.79
CA LEU A 75 -7.94 6.76 -0.15
C LEU A 75 -8.76 5.72 -0.92
N MET A 76 -8.12 4.64 -1.38
CA MET A 76 -8.79 3.53 -2.06
C MET A 76 -9.83 2.83 -1.17
N ILE A 77 -9.57 2.75 0.14
CA ILE A 77 -10.57 2.26 1.11
C ILE A 77 -11.76 3.23 1.20
N GLY A 78 -11.52 4.54 1.10
CA GLY A 78 -12.54 5.59 0.99
C GLY A 78 -13.29 5.61 -0.34
N ASN A 79 -12.97 4.70 -1.27
CA ASN A 79 -13.50 4.66 -2.63
C ASN A 79 -13.15 5.93 -3.44
N GLU A 80 -12.04 6.57 -3.09
CA GLU A 80 -11.47 7.74 -3.75
C GLU A 80 -10.15 7.34 -4.41
N PHE A 81 -9.91 7.83 -5.63
CA PHE A 81 -8.64 7.65 -6.33
C PHE A 81 -7.97 9.02 -6.45
N ASP A 82 -7.04 9.28 -5.55
CA ASP A 82 -6.29 10.54 -5.51
C ASP A 82 -4.81 10.25 -5.83
N LEU A 83 -4.42 10.61 -7.05
CA LEU A 83 -3.05 10.49 -7.54
C LEU A 83 -2.12 11.57 -6.94
N SER A 84 -2.69 12.70 -6.50
CA SER A 84 -1.95 13.81 -5.88
C SER A 84 -1.27 13.38 -4.59
N SER A 85 -1.85 12.40 -3.87
CA SER A 85 -1.25 11.81 -2.66
C SER A 85 0.14 11.21 -2.90
N GLY A 86 0.40 10.62 -4.07
CA GLY A 86 1.73 10.12 -4.45
C GLY A 86 2.70 11.26 -4.80
N VAL A 87 2.22 12.29 -5.49
CA VAL A 87 3.00 13.49 -5.82
C VAL A 87 3.39 14.26 -4.55
N ALA A 88 2.51 14.30 -3.55
CA ALA A 88 2.75 14.97 -2.27
C ALA A 88 3.95 14.37 -1.53
N VAL A 89 4.08 13.04 -1.48
CA VAL A 89 5.23 12.36 -0.84
C VAL A 89 6.55 12.71 -1.54
N THR A 90 6.57 12.64 -2.87
CA THR A 90 7.77 12.98 -3.65
C THR A 90 8.13 14.47 -3.51
N SER A 91 7.12 15.34 -3.52
CA SER A 91 7.29 16.77 -3.33
C SER A 91 7.84 17.10 -1.94
N ALA A 92 7.35 16.45 -0.88
CA ALA A 92 7.88 16.60 0.46
C ALA A 92 9.37 16.16 0.55
N ALA A 93 9.73 15.05 -0.08
CA ALA A 93 11.13 14.61 -0.13
C ALA A 93 12.02 15.63 -0.87
N LEU A 94 11.54 16.19 -1.98
CA LEU A 94 12.24 17.24 -2.73
C LEU A 94 12.37 18.53 -1.94
N VAL A 95 11.30 18.99 -1.26
CA VAL A 95 11.36 20.17 -0.40
C VAL A 95 12.40 19.97 0.71
N ALA A 96 12.39 18.82 1.39
CA ALA A 96 13.35 18.53 2.45
C ALA A 96 14.80 18.57 1.94
N THR A 97 15.06 17.91 0.81
CA THR A 97 16.41 17.84 0.23
C THR A 97 16.88 19.17 -0.34
N MET A 98 16.01 19.92 -1.03
CA MET A 98 16.33 21.26 -1.54
C MET A 98 16.57 22.25 -0.41
N LEU A 99 15.80 22.21 0.68
CA LEU A 99 16.04 23.07 1.83
C LEU A 99 17.37 22.75 2.51
N ASN A 100 17.67 21.46 2.72
CA ASN A 100 18.96 21.03 3.26
C ASN A 100 20.12 21.51 2.39
N TYR A 101 20.03 21.32 1.07
CA TYR A 101 21.10 21.65 0.14
C TYR A 101 21.31 23.16 -0.01
N ASN A 102 20.26 23.93 -0.28
CA ASN A 102 20.39 25.35 -0.58
C ASN A 102 20.67 26.19 0.67
N PHE A 103 20.11 25.82 1.82
CA PHE A 103 20.29 26.56 3.07
C PHE A 103 21.29 25.92 4.04
N HIS A 104 22.00 24.86 3.60
CA HIS A 104 22.98 24.13 4.41
C HIS A 104 22.39 23.64 5.75
N LEU A 105 21.11 23.28 5.74
CA LEU A 105 20.40 22.80 6.93
C LEU A 105 20.70 21.32 7.17
N ASN A 106 20.70 20.92 8.45
CA ASN A 106 20.74 19.50 8.77
C ASN A 106 19.41 18.81 8.39
N SER A 107 19.47 17.49 8.18
CA SER A 107 18.33 16.73 7.67
C SER A 107 17.09 16.80 8.56
N TRP A 108 17.24 16.93 9.88
CA TRP A 108 16.10 17.06 10.79
C TRP A 108 15.34 18.35 10.56
N VAL A 109 16.04 19.47 10.40
CA VAL A 109 15.42 20.77 10.13
C VAL A 109 14.71 20.75 8.77
N GLY A 110 15.35 20.23 7.72
CA GLY A 110 14.72 20.13 6.40
C GLY A 110 13.48 19.22 6.39
N VAL A 111 13.49 18.12 7.14
CA VAL A 111 12.32 17.24 7.28
C VAL A 111 11.17 17.96 7.98
N VAL A 112 11.45 18.70 9.07
CA VAL A 112 10.41 19.46 9.78
C VAL A 112 9.82 20.55 8.90
N LEU A 113 10.65 21.32 8.19
CA LEU A 113 10.17 22.37 7.28
C LEU A 113 9.36 21.78 6.12
N SER A 114 9.81 20.67 5.55
CA SER A 114 9.07 19.95 4.51
C SER A 114 7.72 19.45 5.01
N LEU A 115 7.65 18.90 6.22
CA LEU A 115 6.38 18.49 6.83
C LEU A 115 5.42 19.68 6.96
N ILE A 116 5.90 20.84 7.39
CA ILE A 116 5.09 22.07 7.46
C ILE A 116 4.56 22.44 6.07
N THR A 117 5.42 22.41 5.04
CA THR A 117 5.00 22.69 3.66
C THR A 117 3.96 21.69 3.15
N ALA A 118 4.17 20.39 3.38
CA ALA A 118 3.25 19.34 2.96
C ALA A 118 1.88 19.47 3.66
N LEU A 119 1.87 19.79 4.97
CA LEU A 119 0.64 20.05 5.72
C LEU A 119 -0.09 21.29 5.20
N ALA A 120 0.63 22.36 4.85
CA ALA A 120 0.02 23.56 4.28
C ALA A 120 -0.63 23.29 2.92
N ILE A 121 0.04 22.52 2.05
CA ILE A 121 -0.50 22.10 0.75
C ILE A 121 -1.72 21.18 0.95
N GLY A 122 -1.62 20.19 1.85
CA GLY A 122 -2.73 19.29 2.17
C GLY A 122 -3.95 20.03 2.73
N ALA A 123 -3.73 21.02 3.59
CA ALA A 123 -4.80 21.86 4.11
C ALA A 123 -5.45 22.72 3.01
N LEU A 124 -4.65 23.30 2.11
CA LEU A 124 -5.16 24.03 0.96
C LEU A 124 -6.01 23.12 0.06
N ASN A 125 -5.53 21.92 -0.25
CA ASN A 125 -6.27 20.94 -1.04
C ASN A 125 -7.60 20.55 -0.35
N GLY A 126 -7.58 20.30 0.96
CA GLY A 126 -8.80 20.00 1.72
C GLY A 126 -9.81 21.15 1.70
N VAL A 127 -9.35 22.40 1.81
CA VAL A 127 -10.23 23.58 1.69
C VAL A 127 -10.80 23.70 0.27
N LEU A 128 -9.99 23.47 -0.76
CA LEU A 128 -10.45 23.52 -2.15
C LEU A 128 -11.52 22.46 -2.40
N VAL A 129 -11.25 21.19 -2.12
CA VAL A 129 -12.20 20.09 -2.33
C VAL A 129 -13.53 20.35 -1.63
N THR A 130 -13.48 20.79 -0.36
CA THR A 130 -14.71 21.06 0.42
C THR A 130 -15.49 22.27 -0.07
N ARG A 131 -14.85 23.25 -0.71
CA ARG A 131 -15.50 24.50 -1.18
C ARG A 131 -15.91 24.46 -2.66
N THR A 132 -15.10 23.85 -3.51
CA THR A 132 -15.26 23.88 -4.98
C THR A 132 -15.87 22.60 -5.53
N LYS A 133 -15.91 21.51 -4.74
CA LYS A 133 -16.36 20.17 -5.17
C LYS A 133 -15.63 19.64 -6.42
N ILE A 134 -14.40 20.09 -6.62
CA ILE A 134 -13.53 19.54 -7.66
C ILE A 134 -13.03 18.18 -7.17
N ASP A 135 -13.12 17.17 -8.03
CA ASP A 135 -12.66 15.82 -7.73
C ASP A 135 -11.14 15.82 -7.48
N SER A 136 -10.69 15.08 -6.45
CA SER A 136 -9.29 15.01 -6.02
C SER A 136 -8.36 14.23 -6.98
N PHE A 137 -8.79 13.96 -8.21
CA PHE A 137 -8.06 13.12 -9.18
C PHE A 137 -6.81 13.82 -9.76
N LEU A 138 -6.63 15.11 -9.51
CA LEU A 138 -5.51 15.95 -9.97
C LEU A 138 -4.89 16.78 -8.84
#